data_AF-A0A427XF46-F1
#
_entry.id   AF-A0A427XF46-F1
#
_cell.length_a   1.000
_cell.length_b   1.000
_cell.length_c   1.000
_cell.angle_alpha   90.00
_cell.angle_beta   90.00
_cell.angle_gamma   90.00
#
_symmetry.space_group_name_H-M   'P 1'
#
loop_
_entity.id
_entity.type
_entity.pdbx_description
1 polymer ?
#
loop_
_entity_poly.entity_id
_entity_poly.type
_entity_poly.pdbx_seq_one_letter_code
_entity_poly.pdbx_strand_id
1 'polypeptide(L)'
;MKLQKNTLVALAVVLGTATPSVVAAPSWPRPHQGGFKGLCFPPWFVGGCPKSAAVSATTTPASTPVVSPTTVDVPTTVDVPTTVDTATAVDTGTPPVDSATTPVDSPSPTDSAQPTTTPTATPTSVDPVVTSSIAPSNDTTTTVEPSSSDAPNATVTSDVPTASKASTTIAAIAGTASQSGEYLYVWAGADGRKVSDRLVTLDYNRNSRTYGSMVSYTMLPAGNDLGNEPHHCGMSSDGKTLLCGGLLSLLNSQQSIFRYDLSNPAMPTLVGMTSGKLGGVPDEFYALGDNSFLLTEMGSAAGGSPGRVAHLDNQGNVIAEYPEGDTPDGFNPHGLDIRDDLNLMITCDYVDPGSTLNSSPGGVILRSSVRVWDYNAKTISSTIDLTSGTGSMDCKLMKKDAKGRGFVGGSGNGQIFMFDPSTGNATQVINMNNDILPDSLKSVYTILAQYMQVSDDDRRMYVPYISDFASNNRNAFYSGLATYDITNPLKPVLLQNKAFPAYAGPHLCHIIAGRLVITDYFLDEDDFGRIHFNGDHFIRVFNLDSNGLPVESGKGVDSNNLFPDLDLRPHGVAYHKG
;
A
#
# COMPACT_ATOMS: atom_id res chain seq x y z
N MET A 1 -70.69 27.30 -16.17
CA MET A 1 -71.48 26.73 -15.04
C MET A 1 -70.53 26.48 -13.86
N LYS A 2 -71.02 26.32 -12.63
CA LYS A 2 -70.20 26.40 -11.39
C LYS A 2 -69.35 25.14 -11.11
N LEU A 3 -68.36 25.35 -10.22
CA LEU A 3 -67.49 24.38 -9.54
C LEU A 3 -68.24 23.15 -8.96
N GLN A 4 -67.51 22.04 -8.73
CA GLN A 4 -67.23 21.63 -7.34
C GLN A 4 -66.03 20.66 -7.17
N LYS A 5 -65.47 20.66 -5.95
CA LYS A 5 -64.39 19.78 -5.46
C LYS A 5 -64.92 18.38 -5.10
N ASN A 6 -64.05 17.39 -5.12
CA ASN A 6 -64.13 16.16 -4.30
C ASN A 6 -62.72 15.53 -4.18
N THR A 7 -62.39 14.58 -3.30
CA THR A 7 -62.62 14.33 -1.85
C THR A 7 -61.76 13.10 -1.51
N LEU A 8 -61.11 13.03 -0.33
CA LEU A 8 -60.37 11.82 0.09
C LEU A 8 -61.31 10.63 0.33
N VAL A 9 -60.90 9.44 -0.11
CA VAL A 9 -61.38 8.16 0.45
C VAL A 9 -60.18 7.21 0.62
N ALA A 10 -60.07 6.60 1.80
CA ALA A 10 -59.05 5.61 2.12
C ALA A 10 -59.49 4.20 1.70
N LEU A 11 -58.53 3.30 1.48
CA LEU A 11 -58.80 1.85 1.51
C LEU A 11 -57.81 1.17 2.46
N ALA A 12 -58.36 0.38 3.39
CA ALA A 12 -57.58 -0.35 4.38
C ALA A 12 -56.97 -1.63 3.78
N VAL A 13 -55.79 -2.02 4.27
CA VAL A 13 -55.23 -3.36 4.06
C VAL A 13 -55.19 -4.06 5.42
N VAL A 14 -55.81 -5.25 5.49
CA VAL A 14 -55.81 -6.11 6.67
C VAL A 14 -54.64 -7.09 6.58
N LEU A 15 -54.07 -7.41 7.75
CA LEU A 15 -52.88 -8.24 7.94
C LEU A 15 -53.03 -9.67 7.39
N GLY A 16 -51.96 -10.16 6.77
CA GLY A 16 -51.69 -11.58 6.51
C GLY A 16 -50.22 -11.88 6.77
N THR A 17 -49.92 -12.66 7.81
CA THR A 17 -48.56 -12.91 8.29
C THR A 17 -47.89 -14.07 7.53
N ALA A 18 -46.71 -13.83 6.96
CA ALA A 18 -45.78 -14.88 6.54
C ALA A 18 -44.33 -14.39 6.70
N THR A 19 -43.58 -14.99 7.64
CA THR A 19 -42.16 -14.73 7.87
C THR A 19 -41.28 -15.64 7.01
N PRO A 20 -40.29 -15.11 6.27
CA PRO A 20 -39.19 -15.93 5.72
C PRO A 20 -38.16 -16.24 6.81
N SER A 21 -37.70 -17.48 6.88
CA SER A 21 -36.68 -17.93 7.83
C SER A 21 -35.28 -17.43 7.45
N VAL A 22 -34.57 -16.80 8.39
CA VAL A 22 -33.14 -16.50 8.27
C VAL A 22 -32.33 -17.71 8.72
N VAL A 23 -31.40 -18.17 7.86
CA VAL A 23 -30.40 -19.17 8.25
C VAL A 23 -29.23 -18.45 8.95
N ALA A 24 -29.00 -18.79 10.21
CA ALA A 24 -27.93 -18.18 11.01
C ALA A 24 -26.57 -18.84 10.72
N ALA A 25 -25.51 -18.02 10.62
CA ALA A 25 -24.13 -18.48 10.60
C ALA A 25 -23.67 -18.91 12.01
N PRO A 26 -22.70 -19.85 12.13
CA PRO A 26 -22.29 -20.39 13.42
C PRO A 26 -21.38 -19.42 14.20
N SER A 27 -21.79 -19.07 15.42
CA SER A 27 -20.99 -18.30 16.38
C SER A 27 -19.99 -19.19 17.13
N TRP A 28 -18.70 -18.84 17.12
CA TRP A 28 -17.69 -19.45 17.99
C TRP A 28 -17.70 -18.79 19.39
N PRO A 29 -17.42 -19.54 20.47
CA PRO A 29 -17.60 -19.05 21.84
C PRO A 29 -16.43 -18.19 22.35
N ARG A 30 -16.75 -17.08 23.03
CA ARG A 30 -15.78 -16.34 23.85
C ARG A 30 -15.53 -17.10 25.17
N PRO A 31 -14.30 -17.13 25.72
CA PRO A 31 -14.06 -17.67 27.05
C PRO A 31 -14.66 -16.77 28.14
N HIS A 32 -15.41 -17.36 29.08
CA HIS A 32 -15.84 -16.66 30.28
C HIS A 32 -14.64 -16.46 31.24
N GLN A 33 -14.40 -15.22 31.68
CA GLN A 33 -13.72 -14.97 32.95
C GLN A 33 -14.75 -14.66 34.04
N GLY A 34 -14.88 -15.55 35.01
CA GLY A 34 -15.64 -15.30 36.24
C GLY A 34 -14.76 -14.60 37.27
N GLY A 35 -15.23 -13.48 37.82
CA GLY A 35 -14.49 -12.74 38.85
C GLY A 35 -14.64 -13.34 40.25
N PHE A 36 -13.61 -13.19 41.08
CA PHE A 36 -13.70 -13.30 42.54
C PHE A 36 -12.95 -12.13 43.20
N LYS A 37 -13.52 -11.58 44.28
CA LYS A 37 -12.97 -10.41 44.99
C LYS A 37 -12.10 -10.82 46.19
N GLY A 38 -10.85 -10.37 46.17
CA GLY A 38 -10.13 -9.67 47.26
C GLY A 38 -9.95 -10.27 48.66
N LEU A 39 -8.70 -10.28 49.13
CA LEU A 39 -8.28 -10.00 50.53
C LEU A 39 -6.77 -9.65 50.58
N CYS A 40 -6.30 -9.05 51.68
CA CYS A 40 -5.07 -8.21 51.72
C CYS A 40 -3.86 -8.81 52.50
N PHE A 41 -2.63 -8.59 51.99
CA PHE A 41 -1.34 -8.17 52.64
C PHE A 41 -0.86 -8.76 54.02
N PRO A 42 0.46 -8.73 54.39
CA PRO A 42 1.71 -9.23 53.75
C PRO A 42 2.68 -9.93 54.80
N PRO A 43 4.02 -9.72 54.86
CA PRO A 43 5.14 -10.29 54.07
C PRO A 43 6.25 -11.06 54.87
N TRP A 44 7.29 -11.56 54.17
CA TRP A 44 8.76 -11.68 54.52
C TRP A 44 9.48 -13.05 54.37
N PHE A 45 10.78 -12.94 53.99
CA PHE A 45 11.96 -13.83 54.12
C PHE A 45 12.16 -15.16 53.30
N VAL A 46 13.00 -15.03 52.25
CA VAL A 46 14.29 -15.74 51.98
C VAL A 46 14.41 -17.27 52.16
N GLY A 47 14.76 -17.94 51.04
CA GLY A 47 16.04 -18.68 50.94
C GLY A 47 16.03 -20.21 50.84
N GLY A 48 16.92 -20.75 49.99
CA GLY A 48 17.52 -22.08 50.17
C GLY A 48 16.98 -23.24 49.32
N CYS A 49 17.76 -23.66 48.33
CA CYS A 49 17.73 -25.04 47.79
C CYS A 49 18.76 -25.89 48.58
N PRO A 50 18.52 -27.19 48.81
CA PRO A 50 19.29 -28.18 48.03
C PRO A 50 18.53 -29.49 47.68
N LYS A 51 19.29 -30.45 47.13
CA LYS A 51 18.88 -31.61 46.33
C LYS A 51 18.36 -32.85 47.10
N SER A 52 17.69 -33.72 46.33
CA SER A 52 17.74 -35.20 46.32
C SER A 52 17.23 -36.02 47.53
N ALA A 53 16.23 -36.88 47.30
CA ALA A 53 16.42 -38.32 47.06
C ALA A 53 15.07 -39.03 46.77
N ALA A 54 15.09 -40.22 46.18
CA ALA A 54 13.91 -41.02 45.82
C ALA A 54 13.51 -42.03 46.92
N VAL A 55 12.28 -42.57 46.87
CA VAL A 55 11.92 -43.99 47.09
C VAL A 55 10.46 -44.23 46.65
N SER A 56 10.20 -45.40 46.07
CA SER A 56 8.90 -45.84 45.51
C SER A 56 7.92 -46.41 46.54
N ALA A 57 6.61 -46.35 46.25
CA ALA A 57 5.67 -47.43 46.59
C ALA A 57 4.40 -47.43 45.71
N THR A 58 3.95 -48.62 45.34
CA THR A 58 2.86 -48.94 44.40
C THR A 58 1.46 -48.87 45.05
N THR A 59 0.40 -48.55 44.28
CA THR A 59 -0.87 -49.33 44.26
C THR A 59 -1.84 -48.85 43.16
N THR A 60 -2.44 -49.81 42.45
CA THR A 60 -3.56 -49.66 41.49
C THR A 60 -4.67 -50.64 41.92
N PRO A 61 -5.96 -50.43 41.57
CA PRO A 61 -6.50 -51.11 40.37
C PRO A 61 -7.70 -50.44 39.64
N ALA A 62 -8.05 -51.04 38.48
CA ALA A 62 -9.29 -50.93 37.67
C ALA A 62 -9.55 -49.59 36.89
N SER A 63 -9.49 -49.44 35.55
CA SER A 63 -10.10 -50.15 34.38
C SER A 63 -11.58 -49.77 34.13
N THR A 64 -12.13 -49.48 32.92
CA THR A 64 -11.71 -49.44 31.48
C THR A 64 -12.94 -48.97 30.64
N PRO A 65 -12.92 -48.74 29.29
CA PRO A 65 -11.87 -48.38 28.32
C PRO A 65 -12.25 -47.20 27.38
N VAL A 66 -11.33 -46.72 26.52
CA VAL A 66 -11.64 -45.91 25.30
C VAL A 66 -10.80 -46.41 24.12
N VAL A 67 -11.35 -46.30 22.91
CA VAL A 67 -10.89 -46.96 21.66
C VAL A 67 -9.81 -46.17 20.91
N SER A 68 -8.83 -46.86 20.33
CA SER A 68 -7.80 -46.32 19.42
C SER A 68 -8.23 -46.35 17.95
N PRO A 69 -7.66 -45.48 17.10
CA PRO A 69 -7.39 -45.78 15.69
C PRO A 69 -5.91 -46.13 15.44
N THR A 70 -5.67 -46.86 14.35
CA THR A 70 -4.44 -47.60 14.03
C THR A 70 -3.35 -46.80 13.31
N THR A 71 -2.10 -47.23 13.51
CA THR A 71 -0.92 -46.90 12.71
C THR A 71 -0.89 -47.64 11.36
N VAL A 72 -0.21 -47.07 10.37
CA VAL A 72 0.23 -47.77 9.13
C VAL A 72 1.70 -47.41 8.88
N ASP A 73 2.52 -48.42 8.63
CA ASP A 73 3.97 -48.31 8.42
C ASP A 73 4.35 -47.83 7.01
N VAL A 74 5.56 -47.25 6.88
CA VAL A 74 6.28 -47.08 5.61
C VAL A 74 7.74 -47.54 5.82
N PRO A 75 8.30 -48.42 4.96
CA PRO A 75 9.58 -49.08 5.22
C PRO A 75 10.81 -48.28 4.75
N THR A 76 11.94 -48.51 5.42
CA THR A 76 13.27 -47.96 5.10
C THR A 76 14.25 -49.04 4.64
N THR A 77 14.81 -48.90 3.43
CA THR A 77 16.11 -49.49 2.99
C THR A 77 16.68 -48.61 1.88
N VAL A 78 17.81 -47.90 2.08
CA VAL A 78 19.23 -48.35 1.91
C VAL A 78 19.71 -48.18 0.46
N ASP A 79 20.63 -47.24 0.20
CA ASP A 79 22.07 -47.56 0.04
C ASP A 79 22.97 -46.31 -0.14
N VAL A 80 24.25 -46.44 0.21
CA VAL A 80 25.33 -45.45 0.00
C VAL A 80 26.61 -46.18 -0.39
N PRO A 81 27.37 -45.69 -1.39
CA PRO A 81 28.81 -45.86 -1.36
C PRO A 81 29.57 -44.54 -1.54
N THR A 82 30.48 -44.27 -0.60
CA THR A 82 31.54 -43.27 -0.73
C THR A 82 32.77 -43.88 -1.39
N THR A 83 33.39 -43.17 -2.34
CA THR A 83 34.84 -43.20 -2.55
C THR A 83 35.33 -41.81 -2.98
N VAL A 84 36.53 -41.46 -2.51
CA VAL A 84 37.29 -40.26 -2.88
C VAL A 84 38.49 -40.74 -3.66
N ASP A 85 38.86 -40.05 -4.76
CA ASP A 85 40.27 -39.99 -5.14
C ASP A 85 40.61 -38.71 -5.92
N THR A 86 41.88 -38.32 -5.82
CA THR A 86 42.43 -37.04 -6.31
C THR A 86 43.35 -37.23 -7.51
N ALA A 87 43.27 -36.39 -8.54
CA ALA A 87 44.44 -36.02 -9.37
C ALA A 87 44.22 -34.77 -10.24
N THR A 88 45.30 -33.99 -10.38
CA THR A 88 45.45 -32.78 -11.22
C THR A 88 45.82 -33.08 -12.66
N ALA A 89 45.42 -32.22 -13.62
CA ALA A 89 46.25 -31.84 -14.76
C ALA A 89 45.84 -30.47 -15.35
N VAL A 90 46.83 -29.72 -15.83
CA VAL A 90 46.73 -28.42 -16.53
C VAL A 90 47.18 -28.63 -17.97
N ASP A 91 46.49 -28.05 -18.97
CA ASP A 91 47.16 -27.34 -20.07
C ASP A 91 46.21 -26.42 -20.87
N THR A 92 46.79 -25.72 -21.84
CA THR A 92 46.41 -24.46 -22.47
C THR A 92 46.04 -24.62 -23.95
N GLY A 93 45.64 -23.52 -24.62
CA GLY A 93 45.77 -23.40 -26.08
C GLY A 93 44.58 -22.80 -26.84
N THR A 94 44.79 -21.61 -27.42
CA THR A 94 43.85 -20.86 -28.28
C THR A 94 43.92 -21.31 -29.78
N PRO A 95 43.15 -20.73 -30.74
CA PRO A 95 42.61 -21.47 -31.89
C PRO A 95 43.30 -21.14 -33.24
N PRO A 96 42.79 -21.65 -34.37
CA PRO A 96 42.98 -21.06 -35.71
C PRO A 96 41.70 -20.41 -36.30
N VAL A 97 41.86 -19.71 -37.43
CA VAL A 97 40.92 -18.75 -38.04
C VAL A 97 40.69 -19.07 -39.53
N ASP A 98 39.55 -18.62 -40.08
CA ASP A 98 39.25 -18.39 -41.53
C ASP A 98 39.16 -19.63 -42.47
N SER A 99 38.32 -19.71 -43.53
CA SER A 99 37.75 -18.68 -44.41
C SER A 99 36.73 -19.20 -45.45
N ALA A 100 35.88 -18.29 -45.96
CA ALA A 100 35.40 -18.14 -47.37
C ALA A 100 34.26 -18.99 -48.02
N THR A 101 33.24 -18.25 -48.54
CA THR A 101 32.46 -18.44 -49.83
C THR A 101 31.54 -19.67 -50.01
N THR A 102 30.35 -19.67 -50.65
CA THR A 102 29.54 -18.68 -51.45
C THR A 102 28.04 -19.16 -51.48
N PRO A 103 27.05 -18.40 -52.03
CA PRO A 103 25.60 -18.62 -51.78
C PRO A 103 24.88 -19.57 -52.76
N VAL A 104 23.66 -20.02 -52.40
CA VAL A 104 22.70 -20.73 -53.28
C VAL A 104 21.26 -20.25 -53.03
N ASP A 105 20.44 -20.32 -54.08
CA ASP A 105 19.14 -19.66 -54.29
C ASP A 105 17.96 -19.99 -53.36
N SER A 106 16.98 -19.07 -53.41
CA SER A 106 15.59 -19.29 -52.99
C SER A 106 14.83 -20.21 -53.95
N PRO A 107 13.69 -20.78 -53.51
CA PRO A 107 12.54 -20.93 -54.39
C PRO A 107 11.26 -20.32 -53.80
N SER A 108 10.56 -19.55 -54.62
CA SER A 108 9.12 -19.27 -54.41
C SER A 108 8.28 -20.50 -54.78
N PRO A 109 7.05 -20.59 -54.26
CA PRO A 109 5.95 -21.15 -55.03
C PRO A 109 4.82 -20.13 -55.23
N THR A 110 4.35 -20.04 -56.47
CA THR A 110 3.17 -19.25 -56.86
C THR A 110 1.88 -20.03 -56.73
N ASP A 111 0.89 -19.38 -56.10
CA ASP A 111 -0.50 -19.20 -56.58
C ASP A 111 -1.43 -20.42 -56.78
N SER A 112 -2.59 -20.37 -56.10
CA SER A 112 -3.88 -20.91 -56.58
C SER A 112 -5.10 -20.35 -55.82
N ALA A 113 -5.84 -19.45 -56.48
CA ALA A 113 -7.32 -19.38 -56.56
C ALA A 113 -8.23 -18.88 -55.39
N GLN A 114 -8.57 -17.58 -55.44
CA GLN A 114 -9.95 -17.01 -55.64
C GLN A 114 -11.08 -17.17 -54.56
N PRO A 115 -12.24 -16.44 -54.62
CA PRO A 115 -12.48 -15.33 -53.68
C PRO A 115 -13.88 -15.23 -53.03
N THR A 116 -14.04 -14.40 -51.99
CA THR A 116 -15.36 -13.89 -51.52
C THR A 116 -15.31 -12.46 -50.93
N THR A 117 -15.75 -11.51 -51.75
CA THR A 117 -16.54 -10.28 -51.44
C THR A 117 -16.53 -9.63 -50.04
N THR A 118 -15.91 -8.44 -49.96
CA THR A 118 -16.42 -7.09 -49.53
C THR A 118 -17.52 -6.92 -48.43
N PRO A 119 -17.62 -5.76 -47.72
CA PRO A 119 -16.84 -4.52 -47.89
C PRO A 119 -16.28 -3.83 -46.62
N THR A 120 -15.13 -3.16 -46.80
CA THR A 120 -14.66 -2.04 -45.96
C THR A 120 -15.38 -0.74 -46.36
N ALA A 121 -15.67 0.14 -45.41
CA ALA A 121 -16.12 1.50 -45.67
C ALA A 121 -15.01 2.53 -45.39
N THR A 122 -14.80 3.45 -46.33
CA THR A 122 -13.93 4.64 -46.20
C THR A 122 -14.68 5.86 -46.75
N PRO A 123 -14.28 7.11 -46.41
CA PRO A 123 -15.18 8.25 -46.37
C PRO A 123 -15.21 9.07 -47.67
N THR A 124 -16.18 9.97 -47.78
CA THR A 124 -16.15 11.09 -48.74
C THR A 124 -16.75 12.35 -48.13
N SER A 125 -16.07 13.47 -48.36
CA SER A 125 -16.49 14.83 -48.02
C SER A 125 -17.11 15.54 -49.22
N VAL A 126 -18.06 16.45 -48.98
CA VAL A 126 -18.22 17.69 -49.78
C VAL A 126 -18.98 18.77 -49.00
N ASP A 127 -18.36 19.95 -48.93
CA ASP A 127 -18.89 21.27 -48.54
C ASP A 127 -19.65 21.91 -49.73
N PRO A 128 -20.46 23.02 -49.62
CA PRO A 128 -19.96 24.30 -49.08
C PRO A 128 -20.95 25.37 -48.49
N VAL A 129 -20.38 26.25 -47.66
CA VAL A 129 -20.55 27.73 -47.57
C VAL A 129 -21.98 28.36 -47.55
N VAL A 130 -22.31 29.05 -46.43
CA VAL A 130 -22.76 30.46 -46.41
C VAL A 130 -22.23 31.16 -45.14
N THR A 131 -21.83 32.43 -45.29
CA THR A 131 -21.25 33.34 -44.27
C THR A 131 -22.28 34.07 -43.40
N SER A 132 -21.93 34.42 -42.16
CA SER A 132 -21.92 35.84 -41.72
C SER A 132 -21.26 36.06 -40.37
N SER A 133 -20.37 37.05 -40.33
CA SER A 133 -19.85 37.70 -39.13
C SER A 133 -20.75 38.87 -38.73
N ILE A 134 -20.66 39.32 -37.46
CA ILE A 134 -20.68 40.73 -37.05
C ILE A 134 -20.25 40.81 -35.57
N ALA A 135 -19.48 41.85 -35.24
CA ALA A 135 -18.99 42.15 -33.90
C ALA A 135 -19.64 43.47 -33.38
N PRO A 136 -19.16 44.11 -32.28
CA PRO A 136 -20.03 44.72 -31.27
C PRO A 136 -20.63 46.09 -31.66
N SER A 137 -21.62 46.54 -30.89
CA SER A 137 -22.01 47.95 -30.82
C SER A 137 -22.20 48.41 -29.37
N ASN A 138 -21.91 49.70 -29.15
CA ASN A 138 -21.79 50.34 -27.86
C ASN A 138 -22.85 51.47 -27.75
N ASP A 139 -23.22 51.81 -26.52
CA ASP A 139 -23.51 53.18 -26.03
C ASP A 139 -24.89 53.88 -26.24
N THR A 140 -25.12 54.85 -25.33
CA THR A 140 -25.99 56.06 -25.36
C THR A 140 -27.47 56.04 -24.88
N THR A 141 -27.62 56.21 -23.55
CA THR A 141 -28.26 57.36 -22.83
C THR A 141 -29.70 57.84 -23.09
N THR A 142 -30.49 57.96 -21.99
CA THR A 142 -31.15 59.20 -21.48
C THR A 142 -31.75 58.91 -20.08
N THR A 143 -31.14 59.26 -18.94
CA THR A 143 -31.12 60.56 -18.20
C THR A 143 -32.48 61.14 -17.74
N VAL A 144 -32.82 60.98 -16.44
CA VAL A 144 -33.38 62.04 -15.53
C VAL A 144 -32.94 61.71 -14.08
N GLU A 145 -32.57 62.74 -13.30
CA GLU A 145 -32.08 62.72 -11.90
C GLU A 145 -32.92 63.72 -11.04
N PRO A 146 -32.66 64.00 -9.74
CA PRO A 146 -32.24 63.15 -8.60
C PRO A 146 -33.01 63.44 -7.28
N SER A 147 -32.68 62.76 -6.17
CA SER A 147 -32.69 63.38 -4.82
C SER A 147 -31.81 62.62 -3.79
N SER A 148 -30.77 63.31 -3.29
CA SER A 148 -30.08 63.22 -1.96
C SER A 148 -30.37 62.03 -1.00
N SER A 149 -29.41 61.48 -0.24
CA SER A 149 -28.26 62.14 0.42
C SER A 149 -27.14 61.18 0.89
N ASP A 150 -25.93 61.73 1.00
CA ASP A 150 -24.78 61.35 1.86
C ASP A 150 -23.95 60.07 1.61
N ALA A 151 -22.64 60.24 1.85
CA ALA A 151 -21.51 59.33 1.56
C ALA A 151 -20.78 58.96 2.88
N PRO A 152 -19.63 58.22 2.92
CA PRO A 152 -18.86 57.64 1.82
C PRO A 152 -18.39 56.18 2.00
N ASN A 153 -17.97 55.61 0.86
CA ASN A 153 -16.95 54.58 0.62
C ASN A 153 -16.34 53.83 1.84
N ALA A 154 -16.58 52.52 1.92
CA ALA A 154 -15.81 51.59 2.75
C ALA A 154 -15.29 50.43 1.89
N THR A 155 -13.97 50.23 1.93
CA THR A 155 -13.26 49.17 1.20
C THR A 155 -13.72 47.79 1.67
N VAL A 156 -14.18 46.93 0.74
CA VAL A 156 -14.45 45.52 1.06
C VAL A 156 -13.12 44.76 1.03
N THR A 157 -12.55 44.51 2.21
CA THR A 157 -11.49 43.52 2.38
C THR A 157 -12.07 42.12 2.31
N SER A 158 -11.58 41.30 1.38
CA SER A 158 -11.88 39.88 1.33
C SER A 158 -11.05 39.16 2.39
N ASP A 159 -11.61 39.00 3.60
CA ASP A 159 -10.96 38.26 4.67
C ASP A 159 -10.91 36.76 4.33
N VAL A 160 -9.72 36.31 3.94
CA VAL A 160 -9.36 34.88 3.95
C VAL A 160 -9.35 34.44 5.42
N PRO A 161 -10.08 33.38 5.82
CA PRO A 161 -10.08 32.94 7.21
C PRO A 161 -8.70 32.40 7.59
N THR A 162 -7.96 33.15 8.42
CA THR A 162 -6.73 32.66 9.04
C THR A 162 -7.04 31.42 9.86
N ALA A 163 -6.32 30.33 9.57
CA ALA A 163 -6.47 29.06 10.28
C ALA A 163 -6.30 29.26 11.80
N SER A 164 -7.34 28.92 12.55
CA SER A 164 -7.26 28.80 14.00
C SER A 164 -6.22 27.74 14.36
N LYS A 165 -5.33 28.03 15.32
CA LYS A 165 -4.41 27.01 15.86
C LYS A 165 -5.23 25.87 16.43
N ALA A 166 -5.25 24.75 15.73
CA ALA A 166 -5.95 23.56 16.17
C ALA A 166 -5.34 23.04 17.48
N SER A 167 -6.18 22.78 18.47
CA SER A 167 -5.74 22.28 19.78
C SER A 167 -5.42 20.79 19.69
N THR A 168 -4.22 20.47 19.22
CA THR A 168 -3.71 19.10 19.15
C THR A 168 -3.49 18.55 20.56
N THR A 169 -4.21 17.50 20.94
CA THR A 169 -3.98 16.80 22.20
C THR A 169 -2.79 15.86 22.05
N ILE A 170 -1.64 16.30 22.56
CA ILE A 170 -0.42 15.49 22.68
C ILE A 170 -0.39 14.92 24.10
N ALA A 171 -0.30 13.60 24.24
CA ALA A 171 0.01 12.97 25.52
C ALA A 171 1.39 12.33 25.45
N ALA A 172 2.33 12.91 26.20
CA ALA A 172 3.57 12.24 26.55
C ALA A 172 3.23 11.09 27.50
N ILE A 173 3.56 9.86 27.13
CA ILE A 173 3.57 8.77 28.12
C ILE A 173 4.86 8.94 28.91
N ALA A 174 4.79 8.90 30.24
CA ALA A 174 5.93 9.11 31.12
C ALA A 174 6.87 7.88 31.15
N GLY A 175 7.43 7.54 30.00
CA GLY A 175 8.54 6.61 29.81
C GLY A 175 9.84 7.38 29.59
N THR A 176 10.96 6.84 30.07
CA THR A 176 12.27 7.46 29.88
C THR A 176 12.61 7.59 28.40
N ALA A 177 12.80 8.82 27.92
CA ALA A 177 13.21 9.09 26.53
C ALA A 177 14.41 8.21 26.12
N SER A 178 14.36 7.67 24.90
CA SER A 178 15.38 6.75 24.40
C SER A 178 16.76 7.39 24.47
N GLN A 179 17.72 6.72 25.11
CA GLN A 179 19.07 7.25 25.33
C GLN A 179 19.88 7.52 24.04
N SER A 180 19.35 7.20 22.85
CA SER A 180 20.03 7.46 21.57
C SER A 180 19.20 8.18 20.51
N GLY A 181 18.01 8.71 20.85
CA GLY A 181 17.23 9.53 19.91
C GLY A 181 16.76 8.84 18.62
N GLU A 182 16.73 7.50 18.55
CA GLU A 182 16.22 6.76 17.38
C GLU A 182 14.73 6.44 17.54
N TYR A 183 13.90 6.89 16.60
CA TYR A 183 12.44 6.74 16.68
C TYR A 183 11.86 6.19 15.38
N LEU A 184 10.85 5.32 15.51
CA LEU A 184 9.99 4.88 14.41
C LEU A 184 8.63 5.55 14.60
N TYR A 185 8.22 6.34 13.62
CA TYR A 185 6.88 6.90 13.53
C TYR A 185 5.99 5.90 12.78
N VAL A 186 4.78 5.71 13.27
CA VAL A 186 3.77 4.84 12.67
C VAL A 186 2.49 5.64 12.54
N TRP A 187 2.04 5.81 11.31
CA TRP A 187 0.79 6.47 10.98
C TRP A 187 -0.32 5.42 10.99
N ALA A 188 -1.30 5.60 11.89
CA ALA A 188 -2.22 4.54 12.24
C ALA A 188 -3.66 5.02 12.38
N GLY A 189 -4.56 4.29 11.71
CA GLY A 189 -6.00 4.49 11.76
C GLY A 189 -6.61 3.84 13.00
N ALA A 190 -7.66 4.43 13.53
CA ALA A 190 -8.45 3.81 14.59
C ALA A 190 -9.43 2.78 14.01
N ASP A 191 -9.46 1.56 14.54
CA ASP A 191 -10.44 0.56 14.10
C ASP A 191 -11.89 1.06 14.31
N GLY A 192 -12.77 0.75 13.37
CA GLY A 192 -14.15 1.27 13.28
C GLY A 192 -14.28 2.78 13.04
N ARG A 193 -13.17 3.53 12.90
CA ARG A 193 -13.13 4.97 12.56
C ARG A 193 -13.91 5.89 13.52
N LYS A 194 -13.98 5.55 14.82
CA LYS A 194 -14.77 6.29 15.83
C LYS A 194 -13.97 7.19 16.78
N VAL A 195 -12.64 7.12 16.73
CA VAL A 195 -11.73 8.00 17.50
C VAL A 195 -10.60 8.48 16.59
N SER A 196 -9.92 9.57 16.98
CA SER A 196 -8.92 10.21 16.12
C SER A 196 -7.85 9.26 15.60
N ASP A 197 -7.61 9.34 14.30
CA ASP A 197 -6.39 8.86 13.64
C ASP A 197 -5.16 9.56 14.25
N ARG A 198 -3.99 8.90 14.26
CA ARG A 198 -2.83 9.39 15.01
C ARG A 198 -1.49 8.91 14.49
N LEU A 199 -0.48 9.73 14.74
CA LEU A 199 0.93 9.36 14.60
C LEU A 199 1.44 8.81 15.94
N VAL A 200 1.81 7.53 15.98
CA VAL A 200 2.47 6.90 17.13
C VAL A 200 3.99 7.04 16.97
N THR A 201 4.70 7.34 18.06
CA THR A 201 6.17 7.39 18.12
C THR A 201 6.68 6.25 18.99
N LEU A 202 7.48 5.35 18.43
CA LEU A 202 8.06 4.17 19.09
C LEU A 202 9.57 4.34 19.28
N ASP A 203 10.11 3.84 20.40
CA ASP A 203 11.55 3.76 20.64
C ASP A 203 12.18 2.71 19.71
N TYR A 204 12.98 3.15 18.73
CA TYR A 204 13.54 2.28 17.68
C TYR A 204 15.04 1.99 17.85
N ASN A 205 15.64 2.48 18.93
CA ASN A 205 17.01 2.18 19.32
C ASN A 205 17.16 0.69 19.68
N ARG A 206 17.86 -0.06 18.83
CA ARG A 206 18.11 -1.51 19.01
C ARG A 206 18.73 -1.89 20.36
N ASN A 207 19.47 -0.96 20.99
CA ASN A 207 20.17 -1.14 22.27
C ASN A 207 19.34 -0.65 23.47
N SER A 208 18.19 -0.01 23.24
CA SER A 208 17.32 0.46 24.31
C SER A 208 16.65 -0.68 25.05
N ARG A 209 16.45 -0.49 26.36
CA ARG A 209 15.65 -1.38 27.21
C ARG A 209 14.15 -1.26 26.94
N THR A 210 13.73 -0.13 26.37
CA THR A 210 12.35 0.20 26.00
C THR A 210 12.09 0.09 24.50
N TYR A 211 13.00 -0.52 23.73
CA TYR A 211 12.80 -0.75 22.29
C TYR A 211 11.42 -1.35 21.98
N GLY A 212 10.72 -0.77 21.01
CA GLY A 212 9.35 -1.14 20.61
C GLY A 212 8.24 -0.56 21.50
N SER A 213 8.59 0.12 22.60
CA SER A 213 7.60 0.81 23.44
C SER A 213 7.19 2.14 22.84
N MET A 214 5.93 2.52 23.02
CA MET A 214 5.45 3.86 22.68
C MET A 214 6.05 4.92 23.60
N VAL A 215 6.57 5.99 22.97
CA VAL A 215 7.17 7.17 23.60
C VAL A 215 6.12 8.28 23.69
N SER A 216 5.42 8.53 22.58
CA SER A 216 4.35 9.52 22.49
C SER A 216 3.39 9.18 21.36
N TYR A 217 2.30 9.94 21.26
CA TYR A 217 1.45 9.98 20.08
C TYR A 217 0.88 11.37 19.87
N THR A 218 0.53 11.66 18.62
CA THR A 218 -0.01 12.94 18.18
C THR A 218 -1.28 12.68 17.37
N MET A 219 -2.42 13.04 17.96
CA MET A 219 -3.73 12.91 17.33
C MET A 219 -3.98 14.04 16.32
N LEU A 220 -4.86 13.79 15.36
CA LEU A 220 -5.41 14.84 14.51
C LEU A 220 -6.43 15.71 15.29
N PRO A 221 -6.70 16.94 14.82
CA PRO A 221 -7.66 17.82 15.47
C PRO A 221 -9.10 17.54 15.03
N ALA A 222 -10.04 17.75 15.96
CA ALA A 222 -11.46 17.58 15.75
C ALA A 222 -11.96 18.27 14.46
N GLY A 223 -12.64 17.51 13.61
CA GLY A 223 -13.14 17.95 12.30
C GLY A 223 -12.23 17.58 11.13
N ASN A 224 -11.04 17.05 11.38
CA ASN A 224 -10.19 16.39 10.39
C ASN A 224 -9.61 15.06 10.93
N ASP A 225 -10.19 14.52 12.00
CA ASP A 225 -9.58 13.49 12.84
C ASP A 225 -10.07 12.06 12.58
N LEU A 226 -11.22 11.87 11.96
CA LEU A 226 -11.85 10.56 11.85
C LEU A 226 -11.81 10.00 10.43
N GLY A 227 -11.44 8.72 10.33
CA GLY A 227 -11.65 7.92 9.12
C GLY A 227 -10.86 8.37 7.90
N ASN A 228 -9.74 9.09 8.09
CA ASN A 228 -8.88 9.57 7.01
C ASN A 228 -8.25 8.43 6.22
N GLU A 229 -8.22 7.22 6.78
CA GLU A 229 -7.40 6.08 6.33
C GLU A 229 -5.92 6.43 6.26
N PRO A 230 -5.25 6.48 7.43
CA PRO A 230 -3.80 6.60 7.51
C PRO A 230 -3.08 5.60 6.58
N HIS A 231 -2.41 6.12 5.55
CA HIS A 231 -1.73 5.34 4.52
C HIS A 231 -0.22 5.62 4.59
N HIS A 232 0.48 5.99 3.50
CA HIS A 232 1.94 6.13 3.54
C HIS A 232 2.39 7.47 4.15
N CYS A 233 3.69 7.57 4.42
CA CYS A 233 4.35 8.78 4.88
C CYS A 233 5.74 8.94 4.24
N GLY A 234 6.18 10.19 4.09
CA GLY A 234 7.55 10.53 3.67
C GLY A 234 8.20 11.50 4.65
N MET A 235 9.47 11.25 5.00
CA MET A 235 10.26 12.13 5.85
C MET A 235 11.28 12.91 5.01
N SER A 236 11.46 14.21 5.30
CA SER A 236 12.43 15.06 4.60
C SER A 236 13.86 14.52 4.73
N SER A 237 14.72 14.81 3.75
CA SER A 237 16.12 14.35 3.76
C SER A 237 16.93 14.84 4.97
N ASP A 238 16.56 15.98 5.57
CA ASP A 238 17.14 16.51 6.81
C ASP A 238 16.53 15.93 8.11
N GLY A 239 15.52 15.06 8.00
CA GLY A 239 14.88 14.37 9.12
C GLY A 239 14.00 15.24 10.02
N LYS A 240 13.65 16.46 9.60
CA LYS A 240 12.89 17.44 10.42
C LYS A 240 11.40 17.54 10.10
N THR A 241 10.98 17.14 8.90
CA THR A 241 9.57 17.19 8.48
C THR A 241 9.09 15.79 8.13
N LEU A 242 7.92 15.42 8.60
CA LEU A 242 7.21 14.21 8.19
C LEU A 242 5.88 14.62 7.56
N LEU A 243 5.63 14.15 6.34
CA LEU A 243 4.33 14.20 5.68
C LEU A 243 3.69 12.82 5.72
N CYS A 244 2.39 12.75 5.96
CA CYS A 244 1.60 11.52 5.93
C CYS A 244 0.29 11.72 5.17
N GLY A 245 -0.13 10.70 4.43
CA GLY A 245 -1.36 10.70 3.64
C GLY A 245 -2.54 10.06 4.38
N GLY A 246 -3.73 10.61 4.18
CA GLY A 246 -4.99 9.95 4.51
C GLY A 246 -5.75 9.61 3.23
N LEU A 247 -5.73 8.33 2.84
CA LEU A 247 -6.24 7.81 1.57
C LEU A 247 -7.72 8.17 1.33
N LEU A 248 -8.54 8.10 2.38
CA LEU A 248 -10.00 8.23 2.33
C LEU A 248 -10.52 9.56 2.90
N SER A 249 -9.64 10.50 3.28
CA SER A 249 -9.99 11.81 3.84
C SER A 249 -11.04 12.57 3.01
N LEU A 250 -10.99 12.42 1.68
CA LEU A 250 -11.92 13.07 0.75
C LEU A 250 -13.39 12.68 0.99
N LEU A 251 -13.67 11.46 1.48
CA LEU A 251 -15.04 10.98 1.72
C LEU A 251 -15.78 11.81 2.77
N ASN A 252 -15.04 12.46 3.66
CA ASN A 252 -15.55 13.36 4.69
C ASN A 252 -15.25 14.84 4.40
N SER A 253 -14.78 15.18 3.19
CA SER A 253 -14.30 16.54 2.84
C SER A 253 -13.16 17.05 3.74
N GLN A 254 -12.32 16.14 4.23
CA GLN A 254 -11.17 16.45 5.09
C GLN A 254 -9.91 16.74 4.27
N GLN A 255 -9.00 17.56 4.82
CA GLN A 255 -7.63 17.69 4.32
C GLN A 255 -6.92 16.34 4.43
N SER A 256 -6.11 16.01 3.42
CA SER A 256 -5.62 14.65 3.18
C SER A 256 -4.13 14.45 3.43
N ILE A 257 -3.37 15.53 3.62
CA ILE A 257 -1.91 15.51 3.77
C ILE A 257 -1.54 16.21 5.07
N PHE A 258 -0.92 15.47 5.99
CA PHE A 258 -0.64 15.88 7.38
C PHE A 258 0.84 16.17 7.57
N ARG A 259 1.20 17.39 8.01
CA ARG A 259 2.59 17.78 8.27
C ARG A 259 2.93 17.81 9.74
N TYR A 260 3.95 17.04 10.12
CA TYR A 260 4.53 17.01 11.45
C TYR A 260 5.93 17.64 11.46
N ASP A 261 6.19 18.46 12.48
CA ASP A 261 7.52 18.96 12.84
C ASP A 261 8.20 18.00 13.82
N LEU A 262 9.41 17.57 13.46
CA LEU A 262 10.25 16.64 14.20
C LEU A 262 11.41 17.33 14.94
N SER A 263 11.38 18.66 15.12
CA SER A 263 12.36 19.41 15.91
C SER A 263 12.48 18.90 17.36
N ASN A 264 11.44 18.24 17.88
CA ASN A 264 11.54 17.29 18.99
C ASN A 264 11.13 15.90 18.48
N PRO A 265 12.06 15.03 18.05
CA PRO A 265 11.72 13.76 17.40
C PRO A 265 11.09 12.75 18.36
N ALA A 266 11.23 12.96 19.67
CA ALA A 266 10.56 12.15 20.68
C ALA A 266 9.06 12.49 20.85
N MET A 267 8.60 13.66 20.34
CA MET A 267 7.20 14.10 20.34
C MET A 267 6.91 14.97 19.11
N PRO A 268 6.65 14.37 17.94
CA PRO A 268 6.25 15.08 16.73
C PRO A 268 5.03 15.99 16.96
N THR A 269 5.03 17.20 16.39
CA THR A 269 3.88 18.10 16.50
C THR A 269 3.22 18.32 15.16
N LEU A 270 1.89 18.20 15.08
CA LEU A 270 1.15 18.54 13.86
C LEU A 270 1.18 20.07 13.67
N VAL A 271 1.75 20.53 12.55
CA VAL A 271 2.02 21.95 12.26
C VAL A 271 1.36 22.45 10.98
N GLY A 272 0.72 21.57 10.21
CA GLY A 272 -0.01 21.94 9.00
C GLY A 272 -0.79 20.76 8.43
N MET A 273 -1.80 21.07 7.62
CA MET A 273 -2.60 20.11 6.86
C MET A 273 -2.95 20.73 5.50
N THR A 274 -2.98 19.93 4.43
CA THR A 274 -3.31 20.38 3.07
C THR A 274 -3.94 19.26 2.24
N SER A 275 -4.29 19.56 0.98
CA SER A 275 -4.65 18.59 -0.08
C SER A 275 -4.16 19.10 -1.43
N GLY A 276 -4.10 18.22 -2.45
CA GLY A 276 -4.08 18.62 -3.85
C GLY A 276 -5.30 19.50 -4.24
N LYS A 277 -5.21 20.17 -5.39
CA LYS A 277 -6.33 20.96 -5.96
C LYS A 277 -6.97 20.23 -7.14
N LEU A 278 -6.18 19.45 -7.86
CA LEU A 278 -6.55 18.62 -8.99
C LEU A 278 -6.53 17.13 -8.61
N GLY A 279 -5.56 16.72 -7.79
CA GLY A 279 -5.43 15.38 -7.23
C GLY A 279 -6.12 15.18 -5.87
N GLY A 280 -6.16 13.93 -5.45
CA GLY A 280 -6.61 13.44 -4.15
C GLY A 280 -6.29 11.94 -4.01
N VAL A 281 -6.67 11.32 -2.89
CA VAL A 281 -6.26 9.94 -2.56
C VAL A 281 -4.72 9.81 -2.49
N PRO A 282 -4.08 10.46 -1.50
CA PRO A 282 -2.63 10.46 -1.38
C PRO A 282 -2.10 9.08 -0.99
N ASP A 283 -1.10 8.62 -1.74
CA ASP A 283 -0.41 7.35 -1.55
C ASP A 283 1.09 7.61 -1.31
N GLU A 284 1.95 7.37 -2.30
CA GLU A 284 3.40 7.28 -2.14
C GLU A 284 4.11 8.65 -2.04
N PHE A 285 4.93 8.81 -1.00
CA PHE A 285 5.76 10.00 -0.79
C PHE A 285 7.24 9.74 -1.08
N TYR A 286 7.86 10.59 -1.90
CA TYR A 286 9.30 10.58 -2.14
C TYR A 286 9.92 11.93 -1.76
N ALA A 287 10.83 11.93 -0.78
CA ALA A 287 11.53 13.13 -0.35
C ALA A 287 12.70 13.48 -1.28
N LEU A 288 12.75 14.72 -1.72
CA LEU A 288 13.81 15.28 -2.57
C LEU A 288 14.92 15.91 -1.71
N GLY A 289 16.14 15.97 -2.26
CA GLY A 289 17.33 16.43 -1.53
C GLY A 289 17.33 17.89 -1.07
N ASP A 290 16.37 18.71 -1.54
CA ASP A 290 16.11 20.07 -1.06
C ASP A 290 15.09 20.13 0.11
N ASN A 291 14.61 18.95 0.57
CA ASN A 291 13.56 18.73 1.57
C ASN A 291 12.12 19.01 1.08
N SER A 292 11.93 19.21 -0.23
CA SER A 292 10.60 19.13 -0.87
C SER A 292 10.21 17.66 -1.10
N PHE A 293 8.99 17.40 -1.56
CA PHE A 293 8.46 16.04 -1.75
C PHE A 293 7.73 15.91 -3.08
N LEU A 294 7.82 14.74 -3.72
CA LEU A 294 6.79 14.29 -4.64
C LEU A 294 5.82 13.35 -3.91
N LEU A 295 4.56 13.39 -4.29
CA LEU A 295 3.48 12.57 -3.74
C LEU A 295 2.61 12.07 -4.89
N THR A 296 2.32 10.77 -4.94
CA THR A 296 1.25 10.27 -5.81
C THR A 296 -0.11 10.49 -5.17
N GLU A 297 -1.04 10.99 -5.98
CA GLU A 297 -2.45 11.15 -5.66
C GLU A 297 -3.22 10.29 -6.66
N MET A 298 -3.68 9.11 -6.23
CA MET A 298 -4.22 8.07 -7.10
C MET A 298 -5.49 8.51 -7.84
N GLY A 299 -6.23 9.45 -7.25
CA GLY A 299 -7.47 10.00 -7.78
C GLY A 299 -7.35 11.49 -8.08
N SER A 300 -8.34 12.00 -8.80
CA SER A 300 -8.63 13.43 -8.84
C SER A 300 -9.10 13.91 -7.46
N ALA A 301 -9.29 15.21 -7.29
CA ALA A 301 -9.93 15.81 -6.11
C ALA A 301 -11.37 15.27 -5.85
N ALA A 302 -11.98 14.55 -6.80
CA ALA A 302 -13.27 13.86 -6.66
C ALA A 302 -13.14 12.34 -6.34
N GLY A 303 -11.92 11.82 -6.13
CA GLY A 303 -11.63 10.44 -5.73
C GLY A 303 -11.50 9.43 -6.88
N GLY A 304 -12.14 9.64 -8.03
CA GLY A 304 -11.96 8.81 -9.24
C GLY A 304 -10.86 9.32 -10.17
N SER A 305 -10.58 8.60 -11.27
CA SER A 305 -9.60 9.04 -12.30
C SER A 305 -9.88 10.45 -12.86
N PRO A 306 -8.86 11.21 -13.31
CA PRO A 306 -7.42 10.88 -13.31
C PRO A 306 -6.68 11.45 -12.09
N GLY A 307 -5.69 10.72 -11.61
CA GLY A 307 -4.79 11.12 -10.51
C GLY A 307 -3.76 12.19 -10.87
N ARG A 308 -2.85 12.48 -9.93
CA ARG A 308 -1.73 13.43 -10.07
C ARG A 308 -0.47 12.94 -9.36
N VAL A 309 0.67 13.54 -9.71
CA VAL A 309 1.87 13.59 -8.87
C VAL A 309 2.00 15.02 -8.35
N ALA A 310 1.67 15.25 -7.08
CA ALA A 310 1.83 16.54 -6.43
C ALA A 310 3.31 16.78 -6.07
N HIS A 311 3.80 18.01 -6.26
CA HIS A 311 5.07 18.48 -5.70
C HIS A 311 4.73 19.39 -4.52
N LEU A 312 5.25 19.05 -3.35
CA LEU A 312 5.08 19.80 -2.11
C LEU A 312 6.39 20.45 -1.70
N ASP A 313 6.34 21.71 -1.25
CA ASP A 313 7.50 22.37 -0.66
C ASP A 313 7.91 21.78 0.70
N ASN A 314 9.01 22.28 1.28
CA ASN A 314 9.48 21.85 2.61
C ASN A 314 8.62 22.39 3.79
N GLN A 315 7.55 23.13 3.52
CA GLN A 315 6.46 23.41 4.46
C GLN A 315 5.22 22.53 4.18
N GLY A 316 5.31 21.56 3.27
CA GLY A 316 4.22 20.66 2.91
C GLY A 316 3.08 21.33 2.15
N ASN A 317 3.27 22.50 1.53
CA ASN A 317 2.27 23.11 0.66
C ASN A 317 2.38 22.51 -0.75
N VAL A 318 1.26 22.17 -1.39
CA VAL A 318 1.24 21.75 -2.80
C VAL A 318 1.55 22.95 -3.70
N ILE A 319 2.71 22.91 -4.36
CA ILE A 319 3.22 23.97 -5.24
C ILE A 319 2.99 23.68 -6.73
N ALA A 320 2.90 22.40 -7.13
CA ALA A 320 2.55 21.96 -8.48
C ALA A 320 1.88 20.58 -8.46
N GLU A 321 1.15 20.24 -9.52
CA GLU A 321 0.47 18.95 -9.69
C GLU A 321 0.66 18.47 -11.14
N TYR A 322 1.25 17.29 -11.32
CA TYR A 322 1.68 16.77 -12.61
C TYR A 322 0.83 15.56 -13.07
N PRO A 323 0.56 15.39 -14.38
CA PRO A 323 0.77 16.37 -15.46
C PRO A 323 -0.07 17.66 -15.25
N GLU A 324 0.50 18.80 -15.62
CA GLU A 324 -0.15 20.12 -15.46
C GLU A 324 -1.36 20.34 -16.42
N GLY A 325 -1.48 19.50 -17.45
CA GLY A 325 -2.53 19.57 -18.47
C GLY A 325 -3.25 18.24 -18.65
N ASP A 326 -3.39 17.79 -19.90
CA ASP A 326 -4.04 16.53 -20.24
C ASP A 326 -3.31 15.34 -19.57
N THR A 327 -4.07 14.55 -18.80
CA THR A 327 -3.61 13.30 -18.20
C THR A 327 -3.83 12.13 -19.16
N PRO A 328 -2.91 11.17 -19.28
CA PRO A 328 -3.16 9.93 -19.99
C PRO A 328 -4.39 9.18 -19.46
N ASP A 329 -5.02 8.37 -20.32
CA ASP A 329 -6.09 7.47 -19.86
C ASP A 329 -5.56 6.45 -18.86
N GLY A 330 -6.42 6.10 -17.90
CA GLY A 330 -6.11 5.20 -16.79
C GLY A 330 -4.97 5.65 -15.89
N PHE A 331 -4.68 6.96 -15.82
CA PHE A 331 -3.67 7.50 -14.90
C PHE A 331 -4.20 7.54 -13.47
N ASN A 332 -3.71 6.62 -12.64
CA ASN A 332 -4.01 6.47 -11.22
C ASN A 332 -2.72 6.09 -10.47
N PRO A 333 -1.75 7.03 -10.38
CA PRO A 333 -0.41 6.73 -9.89
C PRO A 333 -0.44 6.29 -8.41
N HIS A 334 0.30 5.24 -8.08
CA HIS A 334 0.43 4.66 -6.75
C HIS A 334 1.92 4.62 -6.39
N GLY A 335 2.61 3.49 -6.56
CA GLY A 335 4.07 3.43 -6.40
C GLY A 335 4.83 4.43 -7.28
N LEU A 336 5.87 5.04 -6.71
CA LEU A 336 6.76 6.03 -7.34
C LEU A 336 8.22 5.75 -6.93
N ASP A 337 9.16 5.97 -7.85
CA ASP A 337 10.60 5.89 -7.58
C ASP A 337 11.40 6.78 -8.55
N ILE A 338 12.61 7.19 -8.16
CA ILE A 338 13.42 8.19 -8.87
C ILE A 338 14.88 7.74 -8.96
N ARG A 339 15.50 8.01 -10.12
CA ARG A 339 16.95 7.94 -10.38
C ARG A 339 17.35 9.28 -11.01
N ASP A 340 17.70 10.23 -10.16
CA ASP A 340 18.05 11.61 -10.54
C ASP A 340 19.32 11.65 -11.42
N ASP A 341 20.28 10.77 -11.14
CA ASP A 341 21.48 10.52 -11.95
C ASP A 341 21.19 10.10 -13.41
N LEU A 342 19.99 9.56 -13.67
CA LEU A 342 19.51 9.18 -15.00
C LEU A 342 18.46 10.12 -15.58
N ASN A 343 18.09 11.21 -14.87
CA ASN A 343 16.91 12.04 -15.15
C ASN A 343 15.60 11.22 -15.27
N LEU A 344 15.47 10.16 -14.48
CA LEU A 344 14.37 9.20 -14.58
C LEU A 344 13.49 9.24 -13.33
N MET A 345 12.18 9.39 -13.55
CA MET A 345 11.16 9.09 -12.55
C MET A 345 10.19 8.07 -13.14
N ILE A 346 9.66 7.20 -12.30
CA ILE A 346 8.57 6.28 -12.65
C ILE A 346 7.38 6.46 -11.73
N THR A 347 6.20 6.15 -12.25
CA THR A 347 5.03 5.81 -11.44
C THR A 347 4.37 4.55 -12.00
N CYS A 348 3.74 3.73 -11.18
CA CYS A 348 2.85 2.67 -11.65
C CYS A 348 1.40 3.01 -11.33
N ASP A 349 0.48 2.58 -12.20
CA ASP A 349 -0.95 2.81 -12.00
C ASP A 349 -1.61 1.58 -11.36
N TYR A 350 -2.30 1.77 -10.24
CA TYR A 350 -2.89 0.66 -9.48
C TYR A 350 -4.37 0.42 -9.75
N VAL A 351 -5.23 1.35 -9.34
CA VAL A 351 -6.69 1.19 -9.33
C VAL A 351 -7.35 2.56 -9.41
N ASP A 352 -8.53 2.66 -10.03
CA ASP A 352 -9.39 3.84 -9.85
C ASP A 352 -9.97 3.80 -8.42
N PRO A 353 -9.63 4.74 -7.51
CA PRO A 353 -10.07 4.67 -6.12
C PRO A 353 -11.58 4.84 -5.96
N GLY A 354 -12.25 5.54 -6.89
CA GLY A 354 -13.70 5.62 -6.89
C GLY A 354 -14.36 4.25 -7.09
N SER A 355 -13.70 3.33 -7.81
CA SER A 355 -14.24 2.01 -8.15
C SER A 355 -14.21 0.97 -7.02
N THR A 356 -13.48 1.25 -5.93
CA THR A 356 -13.46 0.37 -4.73
C THR A 356 -14.68 0.61 -3.83
N LEU A 357 -15.37 1.74 -3.96
CA LEU A 357 -16.54 2.07 -3.16
C LEU A 357 -17.81 1.30 -3.61
N ASN A 358 -18.65 0.90 -2.65
CA ASN A 358 -19.93 0.22 -2.92
C ASN A 358 -20.95 1.11 -3.66
N SER A 359 -20.79 2.44 -3.57
CA SER A 359 -21.60 3.42 -4.30
C SER A 359 -21.33 3.46 -5.81
N SER A 360 -20.18 2.97 -6.27
CA SER A 360 -19.80 3.01 -7.69
C SER A 360 -20.38 1.83 -8.48
N PRO A 361 -20.95 2.04 -9.68
CA PRO A 361 -21.45 0.95 -10.51
C PRO A 361 -20.30 0.10 -11.07
N GLY A 362 -20.57 -1.18 -11.35
CA GLY A 362 -19.58 -2.11 -11.90
C GLY A 362 -18.62 -2.68 -10.84
N GLY A 363 -17.56 -3.36 -11.30
CA GLY A 363 -16.50 -3.90 -10.44
C GLY A 363 -15.37 -2.91 -10.18
N VAL A 364 -14.34 -3.36 -9.46
CA VAL A 364 -13.10 -2.62 -9.24
C VAL A 364 -12.35 -2.47 -10.58
N ILE A 365 -11.88 -1.25 -10.89
CA ILE A 365 -11.19 -0.90 -12.13
C ILE A 365 -9.70 -0.84 -11.86
N LEU A 366 -9.01 -1.95 -12.16
CA LEU A 366 -7.56 -2.09 -12.01
C LEU A 366 -6.83 -1.46 -13.20
N ARG A 367 -5.61 -0.97 -12.95
CA ARG A 367 -4.68 -0.40 -13.94
C ARG A 367 -3.40 -1.23 -14.01
N SER A 368 -2.72 -1.16 -15.14
CA SER A 368 -1.57 -2.04 -15.44
C SER A 368 -0.56 -1.38 -16.36
N SER A 369 0.07 -0.33 -15.84
CA SER A 369 1.04 0.47 -16.59
C SER A 369 2.13 1.01 -15.67
N VAL A 370 3.31 1.19 -16.23
CA VAL A 370 4.37 2.05 -15.69
C VAL A 370 4.46 3.29 -16.57
N ARG A 371 4.33 4.47 -15.99
CA ARG A 371 4.62 5.74 -16.66
C ARG A 371 6.10 6.05 -16.44
N VAL A 372 6.80 6.28 -17.54
CA VAL A 372 8.19 6.74 -17.56
C VAL A 372 8.18 8.24 -17.74
N TRP A 373 8.93 8.95 -16.90
CA TRP A 373 8.96 10.41 -16.87
C TRP A 373 10.37 10.94 -17.10
N ASP A 374 10.46 12.05 -17.83
CA ASP A 374 11.59 12.97 -17.68
C ASP A 374 11.44 13.64 -16.30
N TYR A 375 12.33 13.28 -15.37
CA TYR A 375 12.22 13.72 -13.98
C TYR A 375 12.38 15.24 -13.83
N ASN A 376 13.32 15.86 -14.55
CA ASN A 376 13.59 17.29 -14.48
C ASN A 376 12.45 18.11 -15.11
N ALA A 377 11.92 17.66 -16.25
CA ALA A 377 10.79 18.33 -16.92
C ALA A 377 9.43 18.03 -16.26
N LYS A 378 9.33 16.99 -15.41
CA LYS A 378 8.08 16.50 -14.80
C LYS A 378 7.01 16.11 -15.84
N THR A 379 7.44 15.57 -16.97
CA THR A 379 6.58 15.13 -18.08
C THR A 379 6.69 13.63 -18.33
N ILE A 380 5.56 12.96 -18.54
CA ILE A 380 5.52 11.56 -18.98
C ILE A 380 6.10 11.47 -20.39
N SER A 381 7.21 10.75 -20.55
CA SER A 381 7.88 10.51 -21.84
C SER A 381 7.34 9.29 -22.56
N SER A 382 6.89 8.27 -21.83
CA SER A 382 6.28 7.05 -22.38
C SER A 382 5.45 6.30 -21.34
N THR A 383 4.61 5.38 -21.81
CA THR A 383 3.93 4.38 -20.97
C THR A 383 4.40 2.99 -21.38
N ILE A 384 4.67 2.14 -20.40
CA ILE A 384 4.91 0.71 -20.56
C ILE A 384 3.66 -0.01 -20.07
N ASP A 385 2.85 -0.50 -21.00
CA ASP A 385 1.67 -1.29 -20.67
C ASP A 385 2.08 -2.72 -20.27
N LEU A 386 1.53 -3.21 -19.15
CA LEU A 386 1.72 -4.59 -18.73
C LEU A 386 0.64 -5.46 -19.36
N THR A 387 1.03 -6.60 -19.91
CA THR A 387 0.09 -7.57 -20.52
C THR A 387 -0.84 -8.24 -19.51
N SER A 388 -0.65 -8.03 -18.20
CA SER A 388 -1.53 -8.49 -17.13
C SER A 388 -2.25 -7.33 -16.44
N GLY A 389 -3.57 -7.23 -16.66
CA GLY A 389 -4.49 -6.17 -16.20
C GLY A 389 -4.94 -6.25 -14.73
N THR A 390 -4.03 -6.39 -13.78
CA THR A 390 -4.31 -6.86 -12.42
C THR A 390 -3.92 -5.92 -11.28
N GLY A 391 -3.64 -4.65 -11.57
CA GLY A 391 -3.32 -3.65 -10.55
C GLY A 391 -1.83 -3.57 -10.27
N SER A 392 -1.15 -2.57 -10.86
CA SER A 392 0.28 -2.30 -10.57
C SER A 392 0.41 -1.44 -9.31
N MET A 393 0.41 -2.11 -8.17
CA MET A 393 0.45 -1.48 -6.85
C MET A 393 1.76 -0.72 -6.63
N ASP A 394 2.90 -1.40 -6.83
CA ASP A 394 4.20 -0.82 -6.57
C ASP A 394 5.20 -1.04 -7.72
N CYS A 395 6.10 -0.07 -7.86
CA CYS A 395 7.22 -0.13 -8.79
C CYS A 395 8.49 0.44 -8.13
N LYS A 396 9.62 -0.26 -8.32
CA LYS A 396 10.92 0.11 -7.74
C LYS A 396 12.02 0.02 -8.80
N LEU A 397 12.82 1.06 -8.91
CA LEU A 397 14.03 1.11 -9.72
C LEU A 397 15.16 0.36 -9.00
N MET A 398 15.96 -0.38 -9.77
CA MET A 398 17.27 -0.81 -9.31
C MET A 398 18.17 0.42 -9.15
N LYS A 399 18.91 0.49 -8.04
CA LYS A 399 19.62 1.70 -7.58
C LYS A 399 20.98 1.90 -8.26
N LYS A 400 21.55 0.85 -8.86
CA LYS A 400 22.84 0.82 -9.57
C LYS A 400 22.73 0.34 -11.01
N ASP A 401 21.55 -0.08 -11.47
CA ASP A 401 21.33 -0.41 -12.87
C ASP A 401 21.51 0.84 -13.77
N ALA A 402 22.42 0.74 -14.74
CA ALA A 402 22.80 1.86 -15.61
C ALA A 402 21.77 2.18 -16.72
N LYS A 403 20.71 1.37 -16.87
CA LYS A 403 19.60 1.61 -17.80
C LYS A 403 18.33 2.11 -17.11
N GLY A 404 18.34 2.23 -15.78
CA GLY A 404 17.15 2.57 -15.00
C GLY A 404 16.08 1.47 -15.04
N ARG A 405 16.48 0.20 -15.20
CA ARG A 405 15.55 -0.94 -15.11
C ARG A 405 15.02 -1.10 -13.69
N GLY A 406 13.84 -1.67 -13.55
CA GLY A 406 13.22 -1.91 -12.25
C GLY A 406 12.15 -2.99 -12.30
N PHE A 407 11.47 -3.18 -11.17
CA PHE A 407 10.41 -4.18 -11.01
C PHE A 407 9.07 -3.50 -10.75
N VAL A 408 8.00 -4.06 -11.32
CA VAL A 408 6.60 -3.65 -11.09
C VAL A 408 5.75 -4.89 -10.84
N GLY A 409 4.82 -4.79 -9.89
CA GLY A 409 3.92 -5.88 -9.52
C GLY A 409 2.72 -5.39 -8.73
N GLY A 410 1.85 -6.32 -8.32
CA GLY A 410 0.72 -5.99 -7.46
C GLY A 410 -0.32 -7.09 -7.31
N SER A 411 -1.56 -6.67 -7.13
CA SER A 411 -2.48 -7.38 -6.24
C SER A 411 -3.50 -8.31 -6.89
N GLY A 412 -3.57 -8.44 -8.21
CA GLY A 412 -4.59 -9.30 -8.85
C GLY A 412 -4.10 -10.63 -9.43
N ASN A 413 -2.80 -10.92 -9.44
CA ASN A 413 -2.27 -12.18 -9.98
C ASN A 413 -0.90 -12.67 -9.45
N GLY A 414 -0.26 -11.95 -8.52
CA GLY A 414 1.03 -12.36 -7.96
C GLY A 414 2.18 -12.46 -8.98
N GLN A 415 2.06 -11.77 -10.12
CA GLN A 415 3.14 -11.66 -11.10
C GLN A 415 3.96 -10.39 -10.84
N ILE A 416 5.28 -10.49 -11.04
CA ILE A 416 6.18 -9.33 -11.01
C ILE A 416 6.95 -9.31 -12.33
N PHE A 417 7.01 -8.12 -12.92
CA PHE A 417 7.64 -7.83 -14.20
C PHE A 417 8.89 -7.01 -13.97
N MET A 418 9.94 -7.27 -14.75
CA MET A 418 11.06 -6.35 -14.89
C MET A 418 10.81 -5.47 -16.11
N PHE A 419 10.82 -4.15 -15.92
CA PHE A 419 10.62 -3.17 -16.99
C PHE A 419 11.95 -2.52 -17.39
N ASP A 420 12.08 -2.16 -18.67
CA ASP A 420 13.23 -1.44 -19.22
C ASP A 420 12.76 -0.15 -19.92
N PRO A 421 12.90 1.03 -19.26
CA PRO A 421 12.45 2.32 -19.81
C PRO A 421 13.07 2.67 -21.15
N SER A 422 14.30 2.20 -21.43
CA SER A 422 15.00 2.47 -22.69
C SER A 422 14.41 1.72 -23.89
N THR A 423 13.65 0.66 -23.65
CA THR A 423 13.01 -0.15 -24.70
C THR A 423 11.49 -0.06 -24.70
N GLY A 424 10.88 0.48 -23.64
CA GLY A 424 9.44 0.53 -23.47
C GLY A 424 8.77 -0.82 -23.18
N ASN A 425 9.53 -1.84 -22.77
CA ASN A 425 9.03 -3.21 -22.56
C ASN A 425 9.01 -3.60 -21.07
N ALA A 426 8.11 -4.51 -20.73
CA ALA A 426 8.09 -5.25 -19.48
C ALA A 426 8.11 -6.76 -19.74
N THR A 427 8.88 -7.52 -18.96
CA THR A 427 8.96 -8.98 -19.04
C THR A 427 8.59 -9.59 -17.70
N GLN A 428 7.67 -10.56 -17.68
CA GLN A 428 7.34 -11.27 -16.44
C GLN A 428 8.56 -12.09 -15.98
N VAL A 429 9.01 -11.89 -14.74
CA VAL A 429 10.22 -12.53 -14.21
C VAL A 429 9.98 -13.38 -12.96
N ILE A 430 8.88 -13.13 -12.24
CA ILE A 430 8.45 -13.89 -11.05
C ILE A 430 6.97 -14.26 -11.20
N ASN A 431 6.57 -15.41 -10.64
CA ASN A 431 5.17 -15.78 -10.44
C ASN A 431 5.02 -16.35 -9.02
N MET A 432 4.60 -15.51 -8.09
CA MET A 432 4.52 -15.85 -6.67
C MET A 432 3.52 -16.99 -6.39
N ASN A 433 2.51 -17.19 -7.24
CA ASN A 433 1.65 -18.37 -7.10
C ASN A 433 2.42 -19.67 -7.27
N ASN A 434 3.42 -19.71 -8.17
CA ASN A 434 4.27 -20.88 -8.35
C ASN A 434 5.32 -21.02 -7.24
N ASP A 435 5.83 -19.91 -6.73
CA ASP A 435 6.90 -19.88 -5.72
C ASP A 435 6.38 -20.15 -4.29
N ILE A 436 5.12 -19.81 -4.01
CA ILE A 436 4.54 -19.80 -2.66
C ILE A 436 3.45 -20.87 -2.46
N LEU A 437 2.57 -21.09 -3.45
CA LEU A 437 1.43 -22.02 -3.29
C LEU A 437 1.75 -23.43 -3.80
N PRO A 438 1.45 -24.49 -3.03
CA PRO A 438 1.32 -25.84 -3.54
C PRO A 438 0.32 -25.92 -4.71
N ASP A 439 0.57 -26.78 -5.70
CA ASP A 439 -0.29 -26.92 -6.89
C ASP A 439 -1.76 -27.18 -6.56
N SER A 440 -2.05 -27.90 -5.48
CA SER A 440 -3.41 -28.19 -5.00
C SER A 440 -4.20 -26.96 -4.53
N LEU A 441 -3.54 -25.82 -4.33
CA LEU A 441 -4.14 -24.58 -3.80
C LEU A 441 -4.23 -23.44 -4.81
N LYS A 442 -3.52 -23.53 -5.95
CA LYS A 442 -3.48 -22.50 -7.01
C LYS A 442 -4.82 -22.26 -7.73
N SER A 443 -5.81 -23.14 -7.53
CA SER A 443 -7.18 -22.99 -8.04
C SER A 443 -8.15 -22.34 -7.05
N VAL A 444 -7.69 -22.07 -5.83
CA VAL A 444 -8.51 -21.57 -4.71
C VAL A 444 -7.98 -20.26 -4.16
N TYR A 445 -6.64 -20.16 -4.06
CA TYR A 445 -5.94 -18.97 -3.60
C TYR A 445 -5.16 -18.33 -4.73
N THR A 446 -5.16 -17.00 -4.74
CA THR A 446 -4.23 -16.19 -5.53
C THR A 446 -3.32 -15.45 -4.55
N ILE A 447 -2.01 -15.47 -4.80
CA ILE A 447 -1.06 -14.61 -4.10
C ILE A 447 -1.15 -13.20 -4.68
N LEU A 448 -1.27 -12.22 -3.80
CA LEU A 448 -1.24 -10.80 -4.14
C LEU A 448 0.12 -10.26 -3.71
N ALA A 449 0.96 -9.86 -4.66
CA ALA A 449 2.20 -9.16 -4.34
C ALA A 449 1.83 -7.80 -3.73
N GLN A 450 2.44 -7.49 -2.58
CA GLN A 450 2.24 -6.21 -1.91
C GLN A 450 3.44 -5.29 -2.22
N TYR A 451 3.73 -4.35 -1.32
CA TYR A 451 4.74 -3.31 -1.51
C TYR A 451 6.16 -3.89 -1.57
N MET A 452 6.97 -3.51 -2.55
CA MET A 452 8.29 -4.09 -2.78
C MET A 452 9.42 -3.23 -2.20
N GLN A 453 10.48 -3.89 -1.74
CA GLN A 453 11.73 -3.23 -1.36
C GLN A 453 12.91 -3.88 -2.07
N VAL A 454 13.67 -3.08 -2.81
CA VAL A 454 14.96 -3.48 -3.44
C VAL A 454 16.11 -3.03 -2.53
N SER A 455 17.17 -3.83 -2.39
CA SER A 455 18.36 -3.44 -1.63
C SER A 455 19.26 -2.47 -2.40
N ASP A 456 19.97 -1.57 -1.70
CA ASP A 456 20.86 -0.56 -2.29
C ASP A 456 22.00 -1.13 -3.17
N ASP A 457 22.23 -2.44 -3.14
CA ASP A 457 23.22 -3.16 -3.95
C ASP A 457 22.61 -3.92 -5.13
N ASP A 458 21.30 -3.83 -5.36
CA ASP A 458 20.53 -4.54 -6.39
C ASP A 458 20.70 -6.07 -6.34
N ARG A 459 20.93 -6.63 -5.14
CA ARG A 459 21.08 -8.08 -4.94
C ARG A 459 19.85 -8.74 -4.35
N ARG A 460 19.01 -7.99 -3.64
CA ARG A 460 17.81 -8.52 -2.96
C ARG A 460 16.56 -7.74 -3.32
N MET A 461 15.47 -8.46 -3.46
CA MET A 461 14.12 -7.91 -3.46
C MET A 461 13.29 -8.62 -2.39
N TYR A 462 12.65 -7.83 -1.53
CA TYR A 462 11.75 -8.29 -0.49
C TYR A 462 10.32 -7.96 -0.93
N VAL A 463 9.44 -8.96 -0.89
CA VAL A 463 8.05 -8.86 -1.33
C VAL A 463 7.17 -9.48 -0.23
N PRO A 464 6.62 -8.68 0.70
CA PRO A 464 5.44 -9.05 1.46
C PRO A 464 4.32 -9.51 0.53
N TYR A 465 3.58 -10.51 0.98
CA TYR A 465 2.46 -11.04 0.22
C TYR A 465 1.32 -11.47 1.13
N ILE A 466 0.12 -11.35 0.58
CA ILE A 466 -1.12 -11.88 1.13
C ILE A 466 -1.73 -12.85 0.13
N SER A 467 -2.64 -13.70 0.57
CA SER A 467 -3.49 -14.48 -0.33
C SER A 467 -4.90 -13.94 -0.29
N ASP A 468 -5.55 -13.98 -1.44
CA ASP A 468 -6.99 -13.81 -1.61
C ASP A 468 -7.62 -15.19 -1.87
N PHE A 469 -8.79 -15.43 -1.29
CA PHE A 469 -9.59 -16.63 -1.51
C PHE A 469 -10.67 -16.35 -2.56
N ALA A 470 -10.54 -16.97 -3.73
CA ALA A 470 -11.49 -16.84 -4.84
C ALA A 470 -11.78 -15.39 -5.29
N SER A 471 -10.80 -14.49 -5.20
CA SER A 471 -10.89 -13.08 -5.61
C SER A 471 -12.02 -12.32 -4.89
N ASN A 472 -12.10 -12.48 -3.57
CA ASN A 472 -13.12 -11.87 -2.72
C ASN A 472 -12.66 -10.57 -2.03
N ASN A 473 -11.44 -10.11 -2.31
CA ASN A 473 -10.82 -8.90 -1.75
C ASN A 473 -10.71 -8.90 -0.22
N ARG A 474 -10.49 -10.07 0.41
CA ARG A 474 -10.28 -10.20 1.85
C ARG A 474 -9.02 -10.98 2.19
N ASN A 475 -8.45 -10.70 3.36
CA ASN A 475 -7.33 -11.48 3.89
C ASN A 475 -7.71 -12.97 3.94
N ALA A 476 -6.94 -13.80 3.25
CA ALA A 476 -7.04 -15.24 3.34
C ALA A 476 -5.85 -15.86 4.10
N PHE A 477 -5.85 -17.19 4.21
CA PHE A 477 -5.03 -17.90 5.20
C PHE A 477 -3.52 -17.72 5.02
N TYR A 478 -3.03 -17.68 3.78
CA TYR A 478 -1.59 -17.58 3.50
C TYR A 478 -1.13 -16.13 3.45
N SER A 479 -0.03 -15.82 4.12
CA SER A 479 0.68 -14.56 4.00
C SER A 479 2.12 -14.72 4.48
N GLY A 480 2.97 -13.76 4.16
CA GLY A 480 4.38 -13.83 4.54
C GLY A 480 5.25 -12.84 3.78
N LEU A 481 6.55 -13.17 3.73
CA LEU A 481 7.57 -12.41 3.05
C LEU A 481 8.39 -13.32 2.13
N ALA A 482 8.38 -13.03 0.84
CA ALA A 482 9.27 -13.64 -0.13
C ALA A 482 10.54 -12.79 -0.27
N THR A 483 11.72 -13.42 -0.27
CA THR A 483 13.02 -12.77 -0.53
C THR A 483 13.66 -13.41 -1.75
N TYR A 484 13.97 -12.61 -2.76
CA TYR A 484 14.56 -13.03 -4.02
C TYR A 484 16.00 -12.54 -4.17
N ASP A 485 16.87 -13.35 -4.77
CA ASP A 485 18.09 -12.88 -5.42
C ASP A 485 17.71 -12.24 -6.76
N ILE A 486 18.15 -11.00 -6.99
CA ILE A 486 17.90 -10.25 -8.24
C ILE A 486 19.21 -9.86 -8.96
N THR A 487 20.36 -10.44 -8.59
CA THR A 487 21.65 -10.18 -9.26
C THR A 487 21.61 -10.46 -10.77
N ASN A 488 20.74 -11.37 -11.20
CA ASN A 488 20.25 -11.42 -12.57
C ASN A 488 18.77 -10.98 -12.61
N PRO A 489 18.46 -9.72 -12.96
CA PRO A 489 17.09 -9.20 -12.88
C PRO A 489 16.14 -9.79 -13.93
N LEU A 490 16.67 -10.49 -14.96
CA LEU A 490 15.88 -11.26 -15.93
C LEU A 490 15.56 -12.69 -15.44
N LYS A 491 16.20 -13.14 -14.36
CA LYS A 491 15.95 -14.45 -13.75
C LYS A 491 16.14 -14.40 -12.23
N PRO A 492 15.24 -13.71 -11.49
CA PRO A 492 15.24 -13.74 -10.05
C PRO A 492 15.11 -15.17 -9.50
N VAL A 493 15.63 -15.40 -8.30
CA VAL A 493 15.59 -16.71 -7.64
C VAL A 493 15.06 -16.55 -6.22
N LEU A 494 13.99 -17.26 -5.86
CA LEU A 494 13.50 -17.28 -4.47
C LEU A 494 14.59 -17.87 -3.56
N LEU A 495 15.05 -17.08 -2.57
CA LEU A 495 16.01 -17.50 -1.55
C LEU A 495 15.31 -17.95 -0.26
N GLN A 496 14.23 -17.26 0.11
CA GLN A 496 13.49 -17.53 1.33
C GLN A 496 12.02 -17.17 1.12
N ASN A 497 11.11 -18.09 1.45
CA ASN A 497 9.73 -17.76 1.78
C ASN A 497 9.57 -17.85 3.30
N LYS A 498 9.27 -16.73 3.95
CA LYS A 498 8.99 -16.66 5.38
C LYS A 498 7.49 -16.45 5.61
N ALA A 499 6.77 -17.55 5.80
CA ALA A 499 5.36 -17.51 6.19
C ALA A 499 5.14 -16.79 7.53
N PHE A 500 4.08 -15.99 7.59
CA PHE A 500 3.61 -15.28 8.79
C PHE A 500 2.38 -16.01 9.38
N PRO A 501 1.85 -15.59 10.55
CA PRO A 501 0.59 -16.12 11.06
C PRO A 501 -0.54 -16.06 10.03
N ALA A 502 -1.54 -16.94 10.18
CA ALA A 502 -2.70 -16.91 9.29
C ALA A 502 -3.42 -15.56 9.38
N TYR A 503 -3.81 -15.01 8.23
CA TYR A 503 -4.45 -13.69 8.09
C TYR A 503 -3.60 -12.47 8.51
N ALA A 504 -2.30 -12.64 8.75
CA ALA A 504 -1.40 -11.57 9.18
C ALA A 504 -1.47 -10.31 8.31
N GLY A 505 -1.55 -10.43 6.98
CA GLY A 505 -1.74 -9.27 6.11
C GLY A 505 -0.56 -8.29 5.95
N PRO A 506 0.71 -8.75 5.87
CA PRO A 506 1.85 -7.86 5.62
C PRO A 506 1.70 -7.14 4.29
N HIS A 507 1.87 -5.83 4.30
CA HIS A 507 1.63 -4.98 3.13
C HIS A 507 2.84 -4.09 2.80
N LEU A 508 3.06 -3.04 3.59
CA LEU A 508 4.12 -2.05 3.35
C LEU A 508 5.44 -2.53 3.97
N CYS A 509 6.54 -2.42 3.23
CA CYS A 509 7.86 -2.81 3.74
C CYS A 509 8.99 -1.84 3.35
N HIS A 510 9.91 -1.60 4.29
CA HIS A 510 11.06 -0.73 4.08
C HIS A 510 12.33 -1.25 4.75
N ILE A 511 13.49 -1.00 4.15
CA ILE A 511 14.79 -1.12 4.85
C ILE A 511 15.02 0.17 5.65
N ILE A 512 14.94 0.05 6.97
CA ILE A 512 15.10 1.14 7.93
C ILE A 512 16.29 0.83 8.84
N ALA A 513 17.32 1.68 8.83
CA ALA A 513 18.52 1.53 9.66
C ALA A 513 19.16 0.12 9.59
N GLY A 514 19.20 -0.49 8.39
CA GLY A 514 19.74 -1.83 8.16
C GLY A 514 18.86 -3.00 8.64
N ARG A 515 17.58 -2.74 8.95
CA ARG A 515 16.57 -3.72 9.32
C ARG A 515 15.39 -3.64 8.36
N LEU A 516 14.73 -4.75 8.08
CA LEU A 516 13.48 -4.73 7.31
C LEU A 516 12.31 -4.52 8.29
N VAL A 517 11.53 -3.48 8.08
CA VAL A 517 10.29 -3.19 8.81
C VAL A 517 9.11 -3.48 7.89
N ILE A 518 8.08 -4.13 8.42
CA ILE A 518 6.84 -4.46 7.70
C ILE A 518 5.65 -4.08 8.57
N THR A 519 4.62 -3.49 7.98
CA THR A 519 3.31 -3.29 8.63
C THR A 519 2.28 -4.26 8.08
N ASP A 520 1.50 -4.84 9.00
CA ASP A 520 0.56 -5.92 8.76
C ASP A 520 -0.89 -5.39 8.75
N TYR A 521 -1.14 -4.51 7.77
CA TYR A 521 -2.42 -3.93 7.38
C TYR A 521 -2.29 -3.41 5.93
N PHE A 522 -3.25 -3.68 5.05
CA PHE A 522 -3.30 -3.06 3.71
C PHE A 522 -4.41 -2.00 3.62
N LEU A 523 -5.67 -2.41 3.64
CA LEU A 523 -6.82 -1.53 3.48
C LEU A 523 -8.09 -2.26 3.89
N ASP A 524 -8.91 -1.66 4.75
CA ASP A 524 -10.28 -2.12 4.99
C ASP A 524 -11.29 -0.96 4.93
N GLU A 525 -12.13 -0.97 3.90
CA GLU A 525 -13.18 0.01 3.61
C GLU A 525 -14.52 -0.31 4.33
N ASP A 526 -14.44 -1.10 5.41
CA ASP A 526 -15.52 -1.44 6.35
C ASP A 526 -16.80 -1.96 5.67
N ASP A 527 -17.90 -1.19 5.69
CA ASP A 527 -19.17 -1.51 5.02
C ASP A 527 -19.47 -0.64 3.78
N PHE A 528 -18.65 0.39 3.53
CA PHE A 528 -18.86 1.35 2.45
C PHE A 528 -18.04 1.05 1.18
N GLY A 529 -16.99 0.24 1.27
CA GLY A 529 -16.21 -0.24 0.12
C GLY A 529 -16.13 -1.76 -0.03
N ARG A 530 -15.17 -2.20 -0.84
CA ARG A 530 -15.04 -3.56 -1.40
C ARG A 530 -13.75 -4.25 -1.00
N ILE A 531 -12.79 -3.51 -0.45
CA ILE A 531 -11.46 -4.00 -0.08
C ILE A 531 -11.40 -4.19 1.44
N HIS A 532 -11.03 -5.39 1.90
CA HIS A 532 -11.06 -5.78 3.32
C HIS A 532 -9.85 -6.65 3.73
N PHE A 533 -8.65 -6.12 3.49
CA PHE A 533 -7.37 -6.73 3.82
C PHE A 533 -6.82 -6.17 5.14
N ASN A 534 -7.56 -6.42 6.24
CA ASN A 534 -7.34 -5.81 7.55
C ASN A 534 -6.06 -6.29 8.29
N GLY A 535 -5.54 -7.49 8.04
CA GLY A 535 -4.33 -7.96 8.74
C GLY A 535 -4.49 -8.27 10.23
N ASP A 536 -3.35 -8.49 10.90
CA ASP A 536 -3.22 -8.68 12.35
C ASP A 536 -2.65 -7.46 13.10
N HIS A 537 -2.41 -6.36 12.38
CA HIS A 537 -1.94 -5.07 12.89
C HIS A 537 -0.55 -5.09 13.56
N PHE A 538 0.28 -6.09 13.25
CA PHE A 538 1.68 -6.07 13.70
C PHE A 538 2.55 -5.07 12.94
N ILE A 539 3.56 -4.55 13.63
CA ILE A 539 4.74 -3.93 13.04
C ILE A 539 5.88 -4.92 13.24
N ARG A 540 6.24 -5.64 12.18
CA ARG A 540 7.29 -6.66 12.21
C ARG A 540 8.65 -6.03 11.92
N VAL A 541 9.69 -6.50 12.60
CA VAL A 541 11.06 -6.04 12.40
C VAL A 541 12.00 -7.23 12.27
N PHE A 542 12.71 -7.30 11.17
CA PHE A 542 13.72 -8.32 10.89
C PHE A 542 15.10 -7.67 10.85
N ASN A 543 16.09 -8.34 11.45
CA ASN A 543 17.48 -8.06 11.11
C ASN A 543 17.76 -8.66 9.73
N LEU A 544 18.67 -8.06 8.97
CA LEU A 544 19.22 -8.69 7.77
C LEU A 544 20.55 -9.36 8.13
N ASP A 545 20.74 -10.62 7.71
CA ASP A 545 22.02 -11.32 7.87
C ASP A 545 23.08 -10.81 6.87
N SER A 546 24.29 -11.38 6.90
CA SER A 546 25.37 -11.01 5.96
C SER A 546 25.07 -11.30 4.49
N ASN A 547 24.02 -12.07 4.20
CA ASN A 547 23.55 -12.40 2.86
C ASN A 547 22.31 -11.58 2.47
N GLY A 548 21.84 -10.66 3.32
CA GLY A 548 20.60 -9.91 3.15
C GLY A 548 19.33 -10.74 3.36
N LEU A 549 19.38 -11.83 4.13
CA LEU A 549 18.19 -12.62 4.44
C LEU A 549 17.52 -12.13 5.72
N PRO A 550 16.17 -12.01 5.76
CA PRO A 550 15.43 -11.68 6.96
C PRO A 550 15.60 -12.72 8.07
N VAL A 551 15.99 -12.25 9.25
CA VAL A 551 16.08 -13.02 10.50
C VAL A 551 15.27 -12.31 11.56
N GLU A 552 14.43 -13.07 12.28
CA GLU A 552 13.60 -12.55 13.37
C GLU A 552 14.40 -11.70 14.37
N SER A 553 13.94 -10.48 14.64
CA SER A 553 14.49 -9.68 15.74
C SER A 553 13.97 -10.13 17.11
N GLY A 554 12.84 -10.86 17.13
CA GLY A 554 12.09 -11.21 18.34
C GLY A 554 11.41 -10.00 19.01
N LYS A 555 11.31 -8.85 18.32
CA LYS A 555 10.80 -7.59 18.88
C LYS A 555 9.90 -6.82 17.90
N GLY A 556 8.89 -7.49 17.34
CA GLY A 556 7.79 -6.80 16.68
C GLY A 556 6.91 -6.06 17.70
N VAL A 557 6.05 -5.16 17.22
CA VAL A 557 5.10 -4.39 18.04
C VAL A 557 3.68 -4.73 17.60
N ASP A 558 2.83 -5.11 18.55
CA ASP A 558 1.40 -5.34 18.32
C ASP A 558 0.67 -4.00 18.50
N SER A 559 0.10 -3.46 17.42
CA SER A 559 -0.53 -2.13 17.45
C SER A 559 -1.82 -2.10 18.28
N ASN A 560 -2.48 -3.24 18.45
CA ASN A 560 -3.68 -3.38 19.26
C ASN A 560 -3.38 -3.26 20.76
N ASN A 561 -2.16 -3.61 21.17
CA ASN A 561 -1.72 -3.53 22.56
C ASN A 561 -1.11 -2.17 22.94
N LEU A 562 -1.11 -1.18 22.03
CA LEU A 562 -0.61 0.17 22.31
C LEU A 562 -1.56 0.99 23.20
N PHE A 563 -2.87 0.71 23.14
CA PHE A 563 -3.90 1.42 23.90
C PHE A 563 -4.89 0.41 24.52
N PRO A 564 -5.28 0.51 25.82
CA PRO A 564 -6.03 -0.55 26.49
C PRO A 564 -7.41 -0.92 25.90
N ASP A 565 -8.05 0.03 25.22
CA ASP A 565 -9.41 -0.11 24.69
C ASP A 565 -9.49 0.36 23.22
N LEU A 566 -8.40 0.24 22.46
CA LEU A 566 -8.36 0.66 21.06
C LEU A 566 -7.35 -0.12 20.22
N ASP A 567 -7.89 -0.82 19.23
CA ASP A 567 -7.15 -1.41 18.13
C ASP A 567 -6.75 -0.34 17.10
N LEU A 568 -5.52 -0.42 16.62
CA LEU A 568 -4.95 0.50 15.63
C LEU A 568 -4.51 -0.26 14.40
N ARG A 569 -4.85 0.25 13.22
CA ARG A 569 -4.45 -0.22 11.89
C ARG A 569 -3.15 0.52 11.47
N PRO A 570 -1.95 -0.07 11.60
CA PRO A 570 -0.68 0.61 11.31
C PRO A 570 -0.36 0.53 9.82
N HIS A 571 -0.07 1.66 9.16
CA HIS A 571 0.26 1.63 7.74
C HIS A 571 1.63 2.24 7.45
N GLY A 572 1.69 3.55 7.18
CA GLY A 572 2.92 4.25 6.83
C GLY A 572 3.88 4.35 8.00
N VAL A 573 5.17 4.19 7.71
CA VAL A 573 6.23 4.32 8.72
C VAL A 573 7.35 5.24 8.25
N ALA A 574 7.95 5.94 9.19
CA ALA A 574 9.13 6.77 8.96
C ALA A 574 10.10 6.66 10.14
N TYR A 575 11.38 6.93 9.92
CA TYR A 575 12.42 6.74 10.93
C TYR A 575 13.30 7.96 11.09
N HIS A 576 13.39 8.45 12.32
CA HIS A 576 14.34 9.49 12.70
C HIS A 576 15.57 8.87 13.37
N LYS A 577 16.74 9.36 12.96
CA LYS A 577 18.04 9.04 13.55
C LYS A 577 18.58 10.27 14.29
N GLY A 578 18.86 10.10 15.58
CA GLY A 578 19.48 11.12 16.45
C GLY A 578 20.99 11.26 16.28
#